data_AF-A0A5U5D6I9-F1
#
_entry.id   AF-A0A5U5D6I9-F1
#
_cell.length_a   1.000
_cell.length_b   1.000
_cell.length_c   1.000
_cell.angle_alpha   90.00
_cell.angle_beta   90.00
_cell.angle_gamma   90.00
#
_symmetry.space_group_name_H-M   'P 1'
#
loop_
_entity.id
_entity.type
_entity.pdbx_description
1 polymer ?
#
loop_
_entity_poly.entity_id
_entity_poly.type
_entity_poly.pdbx_seq_one_letter_code
_entity_poly.pdbx_strand_id
1 'polypeptide(L)'
;MSQLDSGTFQQVKDLVLSGYHLNDIQGLACPTALLPAGTGVESLERFALERFRFRGTMTTTSIEDFVRYSKGYASATEKARCFIDADHMTARSVFNIGTLDNPGHADNAASITLKQTAPFRALLQINGERLKQK
;
A
#
# COMPACT_ATOMS: atom_id res chain seq x y z
N MET A 1 4.28 -49.34 -28.23
CA MET A 1 4.26 -48.67 -26.92
C MET A 1 4.35 -47.19 -27.18
N SER A 2 3.22 -46.48 -27.03
CA SER A 2 3.14 -45.04 -27.24
C SER A 2 3.98 -44.37 -26.16
N GLN A 3 5.09 -43.73 -26.57
CA GLN A 3 5.81 -42.83 -25.69
C GLN A 3 4.83 -41.72 -25.33
N LEU A 4 4.36 -41.71 -24.10
CA LEU A 4 3.66 -40.57 -23.55
C LEU A 4 4.64 -39.40 -23.60
N ASP A 5 4.44 -38.54 -24.59
CA ASP A 5 5.30 -37.40 -24.89
C ASP A 5 5.30 -36.48 -23.68
N SER A 6 6.48 -36.20 -23.11
CA SER A 6 6.62 -35.40 -21.89
C SER A 6 6.00 -34.00 -22.04
N GLY A 7 5.93 -33.50 -23.28
CA GLY A 7 5.24 -32.25 -23.63
C GLY A 7 3.72 -32.30 -23.44
N THR A 8 3.06 -33.44 -23.67
CA THR A 8 1.61 -33.57 -23.48
C THR A 8 1.24 -33.50 -21.99
N PHE A 9 2.06 -34.06 -21.11
CA PHE A 9 1.86 -33.93 -19.67
C PHE A 9 2.02 -32.49 -19.18
N GLN A 10 2.99 -31.76 -19.73
CA GLN A 10 3.19 -30.36 -19.39
C GLN A 10 1.99 -29.50 -19.83
N GLN A 11 1.48 -29.73 -21.04
CA GLN A 11 0.30 -29.03 -21.56
C GLN A 11 -0.97 -29.32 -20.75
N VAL A 12 -1.19 -30.58 -20.36
CA VAL A 12 -2.33 -30.96 -19.51
C VAL A 12 -2.21 -30.33 -18.13
N LYS A 13 -1.01 -30.31 -17.54
CA LYS A 13 -0.75 -29.63 -16.27
C LYS A 13 -1.05 -28.13 -16.38
N ASP A 14 -0.57 -27.47 -17.42
CA ASP A 14 -0.75 -26.03 -17.63
C ASP A 14 -2.24 -25.69 -17.87
N LEU A 15 -2.98 -26.54 -18.60
CA LEU A 15 -4.42 -26.37 -18.84
C LEU A 15 -5.24 -26.52 -17.56
N VAL A 16 -4.94 -27.53 -16.74
CA VAL A 16 -5.63 -27.76 -15.46
C VAL A 16 -5.37 -26.60 -14.51
N LEU A 17 -4.12 -26.18 -14.36
CA LEU A 17 -3.75 -25.01 -13.54
C LEU A 17 -4.44 -23.74 -14.04
N SER A 18 -4.51 -23.55 -15.36
CA SER A 18 -5.24 -22.41 -15.94
C SER A 18 -6.72 -22.43 -15.60
N GLY A 19 -7.37 -23.60 -15.63
CA GLY A 19 -8.76 -23.78 -15.22
C GLY A 19 -9.02 -23.37 -13.77
N TYR A 20 -8.09 -23.65 -12.85
CA TYR A 20 -8.20 -23.22 -11.45
C TYR A 20 -8.11 -21.69 -11.31
N HIS A 21 -7.13 -21.06 -11.95
CA HIS A 21 -6.92 -19.61 -11.83
C HIS A 21 -8.00 -18.77 -12.53
N LEU A 22 -8.71 -19.32 -13.53
CA LEU A 22 -9.79 -18.59 -14.22
C LEU A 22 -10.93 -18.20 -13.27
N ASN A 23 -11.26 -19.03 -12.29
CA ASN A 23 -12.29 -18.71 -11.31
C ASN A 23 -11.86 -17.55 -10.39
N ASP A 24 -10.57 -17.50 -10.03
CA ASP A 24 -10.02 -16.44 -9.19
C ASP A 24 -9.94 -15.11 -9.95
N ILE A 25 -9.64 -15.15 -11.25
CA ILE A 25 -9.51 -13.94 -12.09
C ILE A 25 -10.84 -13.20 -12.26
N GLN A 26 -11.97 -13.92 -12.32
CA GLN A 26 -13.28 -13.29 -12.47
C GLN A 26 -13.71 -12.41 -11.28
N GLY A 27 -13.13 -12.64 -10.10
CA GLY A 27 -13.37 -11.82 -8.90
C GLY A 27 -12.41 -10.63 -8.75
N LEU A 28 -11.42 -10.48 -9.64
CA LEU A 28 -10.41 -9.46 -9.50
C LEU A 28 -10.92 -8.12 -10.02
N ALA A 29 -10.79 -7.09 -9.17
CA ALA A 29 -11.12 -5.74 -9.55
C ALA A 29 -10.12 -5.19 -10.60
N CYS A 30 -8.86 -5.62 -10.54
CA CYS A 30 -7.80 -5.19 -11.46
C CYS A 30 -7.78 -6.08 -12.74
N PRO A 31 -7.70 -5.48 -13.94
CA PRO A 31 -7.50 -6.23 -15.19
C PRO A 31 -6.27 -7.12 -15.09
N THR A 32 -6.48 -8.43 -15.17
CA THR A 32 -5.46 -9.45 -14.93
C THR A 32 -5.58 -10.53 -15.99
N ALA A 33 -4.45 -10.99 -16.51
CA ALA A 33 -4.41 -12.08 -17.48
C ALA A 33 -3.57 -13.24 -16.94
N LEU A 34 -3.95 -14.43 -17.40
CA LEU A 34 -3.16 -15.63 -17.17
C LEU A 34 -2.19 -15.83 -18.33
N LEU A 35 -0.90 -15.97 -18.03
CA LEU A 35 0.11 -16.28 -19.03
C LEU A 35 0.25 -17.81 -19.21
N PRO A 36 0.25 -18.30 -20.47
CA PRO A 36 0.37 -19.74 -20.75
C PRO A 36 1.75 -20.31 -20.41
N ALA A 37 2.80 -19.48 -20.40
CA ALA A 37 4.13 -19.90 -19.96
C ALA A 37 4.22 -19.80 -18.42
N GLY A 38 4.13 -20.94 -17.74
CA GLY A 38 4.39 -21.03 -16.30
C GLY A 38 3.22 -20.63 -15.39
N THR A 39 2.00 -20.48 -15.93
CA THR A 39 0.78 -20.22 -15.15
C THR A 39 0.90 -18.97 -14.26
N GLY A 40 1.58 -17.94 -14.77
CA GLY A 40 1.71 -16.67 -14.07
C GLY A 40 0.42 -15.86 -14.18
N VAL A 41 -0.07 -15.35 -13.04
CA VAL A 41 -1.14 -14.35 -13.00
C VAL A 41 -0.48 -12.98 -13.05
N GLU A 42 -0.73 -12.22 -14.12
CA GLU A 42 -0.09 -10.91 -14.35
C GLU A 42 -1.11 -9.79 -14.44
N SER A 43 -0.82 -8.67 -13.77
CA SER A 43 -1.65 -7.47 -13.84
C SER A 43 -1.40 -6.73 -15.16
N LEU A 44 -2.50 -6.43 -15.84
CA LEU A 44 -2.54 -5.62 -17.06
C LEU A 44 -2.67 -4.12 -16.78
N GLU A 45 -2.73 -3.70 -15.51
CA GLU A 45 -2.84 -2.29 -15.11
C GLU A 45 -1.76 -1.43 -15.76
N ARG A 46 -0.56 -1.98 -15.96
CA ARG A 46 0.58 -1.31 -16.61
C ARG A 46 0.33 -0.85 -18.05
N PHE A 47 -0.63 -1.48 -18.74
CA PHE A 47 -0.99 -1.17 -20.12
C PHE A 47 -2.23 -0.28 -20.23
N ALA A 48 -2.92 -0.04 -19.12
CA ALA A 48 -4.07 0.86 -19.06
C ALA A 48 -3.61 2.33 -19.05
N LEU A 49 -4.44 3.21 -19.62
CA LEU A 49 -4.19 4.66 -19.61
C LEU A 49 -4.23 5.22 -18.18
N GLU A 50 -5.16 4.71 -17.37
CA GLU A 50 -5.38 5.13 -16.00
C GLU A 50 -5.12 3.97 -15.04
N ARG A 51 -4.74 4.30 -13.80
CA ARG A 51 -4.62 3.30 -12.74
C ARG A 51 -6.00 2.79 -12.34
N PHE A 52 -6.06 1.54 -11.91
CA PHE A 52 -7.31 0.92 -11.46
C PHE A 52 -7.92 1.65 -10.25
N ARG A 53 -7.07 2.24 -9.42
CA ARG A 53 -7.48 3.12 -8.33
C ARG A 53 -6.43 4.17 -8.05
N PHE A 54 -6.84 5.23 -7.37
CA PHE A 54 -5.93 6.28 -6.93
C PHE A 54 -4.96 5.76 -5.85
N ARG A 55 -3.66 5.92 -6.09
CA ARG A 55 -2.57 5.54 -5.16
C ARG A 55 -1.64 6.73 -4.95
N GLY A 56 -2.14 7.73 -4.24
CA GLY A 56 -1.39 8.94 -3.90
C GLY A 56 -0.41 8.68 -2.77
N THR A 57 0.78 9.29 -2.85
CA THR A 57 1.68 9.38 -1.71
C THR A 57 2.15 10.81 -1.56
N MET A 58 1.73 11.46 -0.47
CA MET A 58 2.20 12.80 -0.12
C MET A 58 3.17 12.71 1.07
N THR A 59 4.28 13.43 0.99
CA THR A 59 5.17 13.66 2.13
C THR A 59 5.39 15.14 2.29
N THR A 60 5.15 15.66 3.49
CA THR A 60 5.29 17.10 3.77
C THR A 60 5.89 17.35 5.15
N THR A 61 6.42 18.55 5.35
CA THR A 61 6.80 19.05 6.68
C THR A 61 5.81 20.10 7.19
N SER A 62 4.84 20.51 6.37
CA SER A 62 3.84 21.54 6.66
C SER A 62 2.54 20.90 7.17
N ILE A 63 2.11 21.32 8.35
CA ILE A 63 0.85 20.85 8.95
C ILE A 63 -0.34 21.31 8.10
N GLU A 64 -0.29 22.53 7.56
CA GLU A 64 -1.40 23.08 6.77
C GLU A 64 -1.64 22.25 5.50
N ASP A 65 -0.56 21.90 4.78
CA ASP A 65 -0.65 21.08 3.57
C ASP A 65 -1.12 19.66 3.90
N PHE A 66 -0.63 19.09 5.01
CA PHE A 66 -1.07 17.79 5.50
C PHE A 66 -2.57 17.75 5.79
N VAL A 67 -3.08 18.77 6.48
CA VAL A 67 -4.51 18.88 6.80
C VAL A 67 -5.33 19.13 5.53
N ARG A 68 -4.87 20.01 4.64
CA ARG A 68 -5.55 20.33 3.37
C ARG A 68 -5.69 19.08 2.49
N TYR A 69 -4.58 18.35 2.31
CA TYR A 69 -4.59 17.09 1.56
C TYR A 69 -5.48 16.06 2.24
N SER A 70 -5.33 15.86 3.56
CA SER A 70 -6.11 14.85 4.29
C SER A 70 -7.62 15.10 4.21
N LYS A 71 -8.06 16.37 4.27
CA LYS A 71 -9.48 16.73 4.10
C LYS A 71 -9.98 16.51 2.67
N GLY A 72 -9.14 16.71 1.66
CA GLY A 72 -9.51 16.51 0.26
C GLY A 72 -9.74 15.04 -0.10
N TYR A 73 -9.00 14.12 0.54
CA TYR A 73 -9.08 12.68 0.26
C TYR A 73 -9.87 11.88 1.30
N ALA A 74 -10.19 12.45 2.46
CA ALA A 74 -11.09 11.83 3.42
C ALA A 74 -12.54 11.91 2.90
N SER A 75 -13.10 10.77 2.51
CA SER A 75 -14.50 10.65 2.14
C SER A 75 -15.32 9.98 3.26
N ALA A 76 -16.64 10.15 3.25
CA ALA A 76 -17.53 9.40 4.14
C ALA A 76 -17.61 7.90 3.75
N THR A 77 -17.43 7.62 2.45
CA THR A 77 -17.48 6.29 1.84
C THR A 77 -16.20 5.49 2.08
N GLU A 78 -15.04 6.12 1.89
CA GLU A 78 -13.73 5.51 2.17
C GLU A 78 -13.24 5.93 3.56
N LYS A 79 -13.17 4.96 4.48
CA LYS A 79 -12.70 5.22 5.83
C LYS A 79 -11.20 5.55 5.81
N ALA A 80 -10.88 6.79 6.10
CA ALA A 80 -9.52 7.23 6.37
C ALA A 80 -9.17 7.01 7.86
N ARG A 81 -7.91 6.67 8.14
CA ARG A 81 -7.35 6.64 9.49
C ARG A 81 -6.03 7.39 9.54
N CYS A 82 -5.79 8.10 10.63
CA CYS A 82 -4.53 8.80 10.88
C CYS A 82 -3.85 8.18 12.10
N PHE A 83 -2.56 7.86 11.93
CA PHE A 83 -1.69 7.35 12.97
C PHE A 83 -0.72 8.45 13.36
N ILE A 84 -0.57 8.71 14.65
CA ILE A 84 0.27 9.79 15.18
C ILE A 84 1.35 9.15 16.04
N ASP A 85 2.60 9.48 15.74
CA ASP A 85 3.76 9.16 16.55
C ASP A 85 4.32 10.47 17.12
N ALA A 86 4.01 10.72 18.40
CA ALA A 86 4.38 11.94 19.09
C ALA A 86 5.90 12.02 19.35
N ASP A 87 6.55 10.88 19.62
CA ASP A 87 7.97 10.82 19.96
C ASP A 87 8.84 11.23 18.76
N HIS A 88 8.46 10.74 17.56
CA HIS A 88 9.15 11.09 16.33
C HIS A 88 8.61 12.35 15.65
N MET A 89 7.60 13.01 16.24
CA MET A 89 6.85 14.11 15.63
C MET A 89 6.39 13.81 14.19
N THR A 90 5.88 12.59 13.98
CA THR A 90 5.37 12.16 12.67
C THR A 90 3.90 11.80 12.74
N ALA A 91 3.20 11.95 11.61
CA ALA A 91 1.87 11.39 11.45
C ALA A 91 1.70 10.81 10.06
N ARG A 92 0.90 9.76 9.95
CA ARG A 92 0.59 9.09 8.69
C ARG A 92 -0.91 8.86 8.58
N SER A 93 -1.52 9.50 7.58
CA SER A 93 -2.90 9.25 7.17
C SER A 93 -2.94 8.21 6.05
N VAL A 94 -3.82 7.23 6.17
CA VAL A 94 -4.13 6.24 5.14
C VAL A 94 -5.60 6.39 4.79
N PHE A 95 -5.90 6.63 3.51
CA PHE A 95 -7.24 7.03 3.08
C PHE A 95 -8.12 5.84 2.66
N ASN A 96 -7.52 4.76 2.19
CA ASN A 96 -8.22 3.57 1.70
C ASN A 96 -7.86 2.32 2.51
N ILE A 97 -7.86 2.45 3.85
CA ILE A 97 -7.50 1.34 4.75
C ILE A 97 -8.65 0.34 4.96
N GLY A 98 -9.90 0.76 4.73
CA GLY A 98 -11.08 -0.08 4.93
C GLY A 98 -11.43 -0.33 6.41
N THR A 99 -12.13 -1.43 6.66
CA THR A 99 -12.56 -1.89 7.99
C THR A 99 -11.83 -3.16 8.42
N LEU A 100 -12.05 -3.61 9.66
CA LEU A 100 -11.49 -4.89 10.12
C LEU A 100 -12.10 -6.07 9.37
N ASP A 101 -13.39 -5.99 9.03
CA ASP A 101 -14.10 -7.04 8.29
C ASP A 101 -13.80 -6.99 6.79
N ASN A 102 -13.62 -5.78 6.23
CA ASN A 102 -13.33 -5.55 4.81
C ASN A 102 -12.06 -4.68 4.69
N PRO A 103 -10.86 -5.28 4.74
CA PRO A 103 -9.61 -4.53 4.65
C PRO A 103 -9.45 -3.92 3.26
N GLY A 104 -9.00 -2.67 3.24
CA GLY A 104 -8.61 -1.96 2.02
C GLY A 104 -7.12 -2.17 1.70
N HIS A 105 -6.67 -1.55 0.62
CA HIS A 105 -5.29 -1.72 0.15
C HIS A 105 -4.27 -0.80 0.79
N ALA A 106 -4.71 0.26 1.48
CA ALA A 106 -3.83 1.17 2.21
C ALA A 106 -2.69 1.81 1.38
N ASP A 107 -2.88 1.92 0.07
CA ASP A 107 -1.87 2.42 -0.88
C ASP A 107 -2.04 3.92 -1.22
N ASN A 108 -3.12 4.55 -0.77
CA ASN A 108 -3.28 6.00 -0.77
C ASN A 108 -2.97 6.54 0.63
N ALA A 109 -1.84 7.25 0.77
CA ALA A 109 -1.35 7.71 2.07
C ALA A 109 -0.71 9.10 2.02
N ALA A 110 -0.77 9.80 3.14
CA ALA A 110 -0.03 11.02 3.39
C ALA A 110 0.80 10.86 4.65
N SER A 111 2.05 11.32 4.62
CA SER A 111 2.94 11.39 5.77
C SER A 111 3.37 12.83 6.04
N ILE A 112 3.45 13.17 7.32
CA ILE A 112 4.06 14.40 7.80
C ILE A 112 5.17 14.07 8.79
N THR A 113 6.29 14.77 8.64
CA THR A 113 7.41 14.71 9.57
C THR A 113 7.80 16.14 9.92
N LEU A 114 7.59 16.53 11.17
CA LEU A 114 7.90 17.87 11.62
C LEU A 114 9.40 18.02 11.91
N LYS A 115 9.94 19.19 11.59
CA LYS A 115 11.32 19.51 11.99
C LYS A 115 11.34 19.81 13.49
N GLN A 116 12.03 18.97 14.23
CA GLN A 116 12.29 19.22 15.65
C GLN A 116 13.10 20.52 15.80
N THR A 117 12.54 21.49 16.53
CA THR A 117 13.22 22.76 16.80
C THR A 117 14.48 22.52 17.64
N ALA A 118 15.48 23.40 17.52
CA ALA A 118 16.71 23.27 18.29
C ALA A 118 16.46 23.24 19.82
N PRO A 119 15.55 24.07 20.39
CA PRO A 119 15.20 23.98 21.81
C PRO A 119 14.57 22.65 22.19
N PHE A 120 13.66 22.11 21.36
CA PHE A 120 13.02 20.82 21.62
C PHE A 120 14.02 19.67 21.64
N ARG A 121 14.96 19.66 20.68
CA ARG A 121 16.06 18.67 20.67
C ARG A 121 16.96 18.78 21.89
N ALA A 122 17.32 20.00 22.30
CA ALA A 122 18.13 20.22 23.49
C ALA A 122 17.42 19.74 24.76
N LEU A 123 16.11 20.00 24.90
CA LEU A 123 15.31 19.50 26.02
C LEU A 123 15.23 17.97 26.04
N LEU A 124 15.06 17.33 24.89
CA LEU A 124 15.06 15.87 24.78
C LEU A 124 16.38 15.25 25.23
N GLN A 125 17.51 15.89 24.89
CA GLN A 125 18.85 15.44 25.29
C GLN A 125 19.10 15.59 26.79
N ILE A 126 18.58 16.66 27.40
CA ILE A 126 18.73 16.93 28.84
C ILE A 126 17.79 16.06 29.69
N ASN A 127 16.70 15.54 29.11
CA ASN A 127 15.70 14.76 29.83
C ASN A 127 16.29 13.45 30.37
N GLY A 128 16.60 13.44 31.67
CA GLY A 128 17.23 12.30 32.36
C GLY A 128 18.73 12.47 32.61
N GLU A 129 19.37 13.52 32.08
CA GLU A 129 20.78 13.83 32.33
C GLU A 129 20.96 14.80 33.51
N ARG A 130 21.86 14.44 34.44
CA ARG A 130 22.17 15.27 35.61
C ARG A 130 23.19 16.35 35.20
N LEU A 131 22.70 17.53 34.84
CA LEU A 131 23.56 18.68 34.54
C LEU A 131 24.24 19.19 35.82
N LYS A 132 25.57 19.35 35.78
CA LYS A 132 26.34 19.98 36.87
C LYS A 132 26.26 21.49 36.72
N GLN A 133 25.59 22.15 37.65
CA GLN A 133 25.61 23.61 37.76
C GLN A 133 27.02 24.06 38.19
N LYS A 134 27.63 24.99 37.43
CA LYS A 134 28.87 25.68 37.82
C LYS A 134 28.55 26.87 38.70
#